data_AF-R6ETU6-F1
#
_entry.id   AF-R6ETU6-F1
#
_cell.length_a   1.000
_cell.length_b   1.000
_cell.length_c   1.000
_cell.angle_alpha   90.00
_cell.angle_beta   90.00
_cell.angle_gamma   90.00
#
_symmetry.space_group_name_H-M   'P 1'
#
loop_
_entity.id
_entity.type
_entity.pdbx_description
1 polymer ?
#
loop_
_entity_poly.entity_id
_entity_poly.type
_entity_poly.pdbx_seq_one_letter_code
_entity_poly.pdbx_strand_id
1 'polypeptide(L)'
;MQFNEEQVDNQLTALIAYYAYLIIGMDLDSFSPMGGEDILQRCMNLANNAQNLNYPGWKAFDNGRNRFAIINDYLEGAMKPFRQLQYDYYRTGLDEMATNVERGRGNVTTALETCLKKCHEDRPLSMLPQIWTDYKRDELTNIYRGKGTQKEKETVYDILFSINASQNSAWEKIKE
;
A
#
# COMPACT_ATOMS: atom_id res chain seq x y z
N MET A 1 -2.00 30.28 8.98
CA MET A 1 -2.48 28.98 9.51
C MET A 1 -1.49 28.54 10.56
N GLN A 2 -1.93 28.25 11.78
CA GLN A 2 -1.07 27.70 12.83
C GLN A 2 -1.43 26.22 12.97
N PHE A 3 -0.47 25.33 12.76
CA PHE A 3 -0.64 23.90 12.94
C PHE A 3 -0.08 23.52 14.31
N ASN A 4 -0.91 22.91 15.16
CA ASN A 4 -0.51 22.31 16.42
C ASN A 4 -0.92 20.84 16.38
N GLU A 5 0.05 19.93 16.44
CA GLU A 5 -0.21 18.48 16.38
C GLU A 5 -1.00 17.99 17.59
N GLU A 6 -0.85 18.63 18.75
CA GLU A 6 -1.53 18.25 19.99
C GLU A 6 -2.96 18.82 20.08
N GLN A 7 -3.20 19.95 19.40
CA GLN A 7 -4.50 20.63 19.39
C GLN A 7 -4.99 20.82 17.96
N VAL A 8 -5.69 19.80 17.47
CA VAL A 8 -6.31 19.82 16.15
C VAL A 8 -7.73 20.39 16.26
N ASP A 9 -7.88 21.66 15.92
CA ASP A 9 -9.17 22.38 15.92
C ASP A 9 -9.71 22.72 14.52
N ASN A 10 -8.85 22.64 13.49
CA ASN A 10 -9.18 22.95 12.11
C ASN A 10 -9.17 21.72 11.19
N GLN A 11 -10.35 21.36 10.66
CA GLN A 11 -10.53 20.22 9.76
C GLN A 11 -9.70 20.29 8.48
N LEU A 12 -9.59 21.46 7.84
CA LEU A 12 -8.87 21.59 6.58
C LEU A 12 -7.36 21.41 6.81
N THR A 13 -6.83 22.02 7.86
CA THR A 13 -5.42 21.86 8.24
C THR A 13 -5.11 20.41 8.59
N ALA A 14 -5.97 19.73 9.38
CA ALA A 14 -5.81 18.33 9.71
C ALA A 14 -5.80 17.42 8.47
N LEU A 15 -6.69 17.68 7.52
CA LEU A 15 -6.80 16.90 6.28
C LEU A 15 -5.53 17.01 5.44
N ILE A 16 -5.02 18.23 5.24
CA ILE A 16 -3.80 18.47 4.45
C ILE A 16 -2.60 17.82 5.13
N ALA A 17 -2.45 18.02 6.44
CA ALA A 17 -1.35 17.44 7.21
C ALA A 17 -1.38 15.90 7.19
N TYR A 18 -2.57 15.29 7.31
CA TYR A 18 -2.73 13.84 7.26
C TYR A 18 -2.22 13.24 5.94
N TYR A 19 -2.67 13.77 4.80
CA TYR A 19 -2.24 13.25 3.50
C TYR A 19 -0.77 13.59 3.21
N ALA A 20 -0.26 14.73 3.66
CA ALA A 20 1.15 15.05 3.56
C ALA A 20 2.01 14.00 4.31
N TYR A 21 1.69 13.72 5.58
CA TYR A 21 2.41 12.71 6.35
C TYR A 21 2.25 11.30 5.79
N LEU A 22 1.05 10.90 5.37
CA LEU A 22 0.83 9.59 4.78
C LEU A 22 1.66 9.40 3.50
N ILE A 23 1.62 10.37 2.58
CA ILE A 23 2.36 10.29 1.31
C ILE A 23 3.86 10.27 1.55
N ILE A 24 4.38 11.17 2.38
CA ILE A 24 5.82 11.23 2.68
C ILE A 24 6.27 9.93 3.37
N GLY A 25 5.49 9.41 4.31
CA GLY A 25 5.79 8.16 4.99
C GLY A 25 5.85 6.96 4.04
N MET A 26 4.86 6.83 3.15
CA MET A 26 4.83 5.77 2.15
C MET A 26 5.96 5.91 1.11
N ASP A 27 6.32 7.15 0.73
CA ASP A 27 7.44 7.43 -0.15
C ASP A 27 8.77 6.98 0.47
N LEU A 28 9.03 7.35 1.74
CA LEU A 28 10.23 6.92 2.45
C LEU A 28 10.35 5.40 2.62
N ASP A 29 9.22 4.69 2.78
CA ASP A 29 9.19 3.22 2.78
C ASP A 29 9.61 2.61 1.44
N SER A 30 9.47 3.34 0.32
CA SER A 30 9.94 2.87 -1.00
C SER A 30 11.46 2.99 -1.17
N PHE A 31 12.10 3.94 -0.47
CA PHE A 31 13.55 4.16 -0.54
C PHE A 31 14.36 3.33 0.46
N SER A 32 13.75 2.89 1.56
CA SER A 32 14.38 2.02 2.54
C SER A 32 13.36 1.20 3.34
N PRO A 33 13.70 -0.02 3.78
CA PRO A 33 12.79 -0.83 4.59
C PRO A 33 12.32 -0.09 5.85
N MET A 34 11.01 0.13 5.96
CA MET A 34 10.37 0.87 7.07
C MET A 34 10.87 2.32 7.24
N GLY A 35 11.43 2.93 6.20
CA GLY A 35 12.01 4.29 6.27
C GLY A 35 11.03 5.38 6.69
N GLY A 36 9.73 5.18 6.48
CA GLY A 36 8.68 6.13 6.81
C GLY A 36 8.22 6.14 8.27
N GLU A 37 8.77 5.28 9.15
CA GLU A 37 8.25 5.03 10.50
C GLU A 37 7.93 6.32 11.27
N ASP A 38 8.89 7.23 11.43
CA ASP A 38 8.72 8.46 12.20
C ASP A 38 7.56 9.32 11.65
N ILE A 39 7.49 9.47 10.32
CA ILE A 39 6.46 10.30 9.67
C ILE A 39 5.08 9.65 9.76
N LEU A 40 5.00 8.32 9.63
CA LEU A 40 3.75 7.59 9.74
C LEU A 40 3.22 7.59 11.17
N GLN A 41 4.10 7.52 12.18
CA GLN A 41 3.69 7.68 13.58
C GLN A 41 3.13 9.09 13.84
N ARG A 42 3.70 10.14 13.23
CA ARG A 42 3.09 11.49 13.27
C ARG A 42 1.73 11.53 12.59
N CYS A 43 1.56 10.84 11.46
CA CYS A 43 0.27 10.68 10.80
C CYS A 43 -0.78 10.02 11.73
N MET A 44 -0.38 8.98 12.45
CA MET A 44 -1.24 8.28 13.42
C MET A 44 -1.60 9.17 14.61
N ASN A 45 -0.63 9.91 15.16
CA ASN A 45 -0.87 10.86 16.24
C ASN A 45 -1.85 11.96 15.81
N LEU A 46 -1.67 12.52 14.61
CA LEU A 46 -2.60 13.47 14.04
C LEU A 46 -4.01 12.88 13.89
N ALA A 47 -4.13 11.65 13.38
CA ALA A 47 -5.42 10.97 13.22
C ALA A 47 -6.12 10.75 14.58
N ASN A 48 -5.36 10.41 15.63
CA ASN A 48 -5.84 10.30 17.01
C ASN A 48 -6.37 11.65 17.55
N ASN A 49 -5.60 12.72 17.38
CA ASN A 49 -5.98 14.03 17.91
C ASN A 49 -7.16 14.65 17.14
N ALA A 50 -7.25 14.36 15.84
CA ALA A 50 -8.36 14.76 14.97
C ALA A 50 -9.66 14.00 15.25
N GLN A 51 -9.67 12.95 16.10
CA GLN A 51 -10.91 12.30 16.53
C GLN A 51 -11.84 13.25 17.29
N ASN A 52 -11.32 14.33 17.89
CA ASN A 52 -12.14 15.36 18.56
C ASN A 52 -12.94 16.21 17.58
N LEU A 53 -12.54 16.23 16.30
CA LEU A 53 -13.27 16.92 15.26
C LEU A 53 -14.62 16.22 15.01
N ASN A 54 -15.70 17.00 14.92
CA ASN A 54 -17.02 16.48 14.59
C ASN A 54 -17.19 16.31 13.07
N TYR A 55 -16.24 15.62 12.44
CA TYR A 55 -16.22 15.32 11.00
C TYR A 55 -16.05 13.81 10.75
N PRO A 56 -16.72 13.25 9.73
CA PRO A 56 -16.69 11.82 9.45
C PRO A 56 -15.29 11.37 9.02
N GLY A 57 -14.95 10.13 9.36
CA GLY A 57 -13.74 9.43 8.93
C GLY A 57 -12.49 9.57 9.81
N TRP A 58 -12.52 10.40 10.87
CA TRP A 58 -11.45 10.42 11.89
C TRP A 58 -11.64 9.36 12.96
N LYS A 59 -12.88 8.94 13.19
CA LYS A 59 -13.25 8.04 14.28
C LYS A 59 -12.74 6.62 14.03
N ALA A 60 -12.14 6.03 15.04
CA ALA A 60 -11.67 4.64 14.98
C ALA A 60 -12.80 3.61 14.75
N PHE A 61 -13.99 3.88 15.28
CA PHE A 61 -15.12 2.94 15.32
C PHE A 61 -16.25 3.24 14.31
N ASP A 62 -15.97 4.02 13.26
CA ASP A 62 -16.99 4.40 12.27
C ASP A 62 -17.09 3.35 11.14
N ASN A 63 -16.00 3.14 10.40
CA ASN A 63 -15.91 2.11 9.38
C ASN A 63 -14.45 1.76 9.09
N GLY A 64 -14.19 0.60 8.47
CA GLY A 64 -12.85 0.21 8.02
C GLY A 64 -12.35 0.97 6.78
N ARG A 65 -13.09 1.99 6.32
CA ARG A 65 -12.84 2.77 5.09
C ARG A 65 -12.64 4.25 5.42
N ASN A 66 -11.77 4.52 6.38
CA ASN A 66 -11.50 5.89 6.79
C ASN A 66 -10.02 6.14 7.05
N ARG A 67 -9.66 7.40 7.26
CA ARG A 67 -8.26 7.80 7.42
C ARG A 67 -7.64 7.19 8.67
N PHE A 68 -8.39 7.05 9.75
CA PHE A 68 -7.89 6.35 10.94
C PHE A 68 -7.58 4.88 10.59
N ALA A 69 -8.52 4.17 9.99
CA ALA A 69 -8.35 2.78 9.59
C ALA A 69 -7.16 2.59 8.63
N ILE A 70 -6.97 3.48 7.65
CA ILE A 70 -5.85 3.42 6.70
C ILE A 70 -4.49 3.49 7.41
N ILE A 71 -4.27 4.52 8.24
CA ILE A 71 -2.96 4.68 8.90
C ILE A 71 -2.75 3.64 10.00
N ASN A 72 -3.83 3.29 10.73
CA ASN A 72 -3.80 2.26 11.75
C ASN A 72 -3.42 0.90 11.14
N ASP A 73 -4.08 0.49 10.06
CA ASP A 73 -3.75 -0.75 9.36
C ASP A 73 -2.31 -0.69 8.83
N TYR A 74 -1.89 0.42 8.21
CA TYR A 74 -0.58 0.52 7.59
C TYR A 74 0.56 0.35 8.63
N LEU A 75 0.37 0.86 9.85
CA LEU A 75 1.33 0.73 10.96
C LEU A 75 1.22 -0.57 11.76
N GLU A 76 0.20 -1.39 11.51
CA GLU A 76 0.00 -2.59 12.30
C GLU A 76 1.07 -3.66 12.02
N GLY A 77 1.46 -4.42 13.04
CA GLY A 77 2.49 -5.46 12.91
C GLY A 77 2.17 -6.51 11.83
N ALA A 78 0.90 -6.90 11.69
CA ALA A 78 0.43 -7.83 10.65
C ALA A 78 0.54 -7.25 9.23
N MET A 79 0.65 -5.92 9.10
CA MET A 79 0.80 -5.18 7.84
C MET A 79 2.25 -4.79 7.55
N LYS A 80 3.20 -5.18 8.40
CA LYS A 80 4.63 -5.02 8.10
C LYS A 80 5.04 -5.57 6.73
N PRO A 81 4.54 -6.73 6.24
CA PRO A 81 4.84 -7.17 4.89
C PRO A 81 4.34 -6.18 3.81
N PHE A 82 3.21 -5.50 4.02
CA PHE A 82 2.72 -4.48 3.08
C PHE A 82 3.63 -3.26 2.99
N ARG A 83 4.30 -2.89 4.10
CA ARG A 83 5.32 -1.84 4.10
C ARG A 83 6.60 -2.30 3.41
N GLN A 84 7.01 -3.55 3.65
CA GLN A 84 8.16 -4.16 2.97
C GLN A 84 7.93 -4.26 1.46
N LEU A 85 6.69 -4.55 1.04
CA LEU A 85 6.27 -4.56 -0.36
C LEU A 85 6.65 -3.25 -1.06
N GLN A 86 6.51 -2.09 -0.42
CA GLN A 86 6.87 -0.82 -1.06
C GLN A 86 8.35 -0.82 -1.46
N TYR A 87 9.26 -1.14 -0.53
CA TYR A 87 10.69 -1.21 -0.83
C TYR A 87 11.00 -2.28 -1.89
N ASP A 88 10.53 -3.51 -1.70
CA ASP A 88 10.88 -4.63 -2.58
C ASP A 88 10.35 -4.40 -4.00
N TYR A 89 9.10 -3.92 -4.12
CA TYR A 89 8.47 -3.66 -5.40
C TYR A 89 9.14 -2.52 -6.17
N TYR A 90 9.38 -1.37 -5.54
CA TYR A 90 9.94 -0.20 -6.21
C TYR A 90 11.47 -0.31 -6.39
N ARG A 91 12.20 -0.54 -5.31
CA ARG A 91 13.68 -0.48 -5.32
C ARG A 91 14.32 -1.72 -5.90
N THR A 92 13.80 -2.91 -5.57
CA THR A 92 14.39 -4.17 -6.03
C THR A 92 13.69 -4.73 -7.27
N GLY A 93 12.44 -4.33 -7.51
CA GLY A 93 11.65 -4.68 -8.68
C GLY A 93 11.83 -3.67 -9.81
N LEU A 94 11.15 -2.53 -9.74
CA LEU A 94 11.06 -1.57 -10.85
C LEU A 94 12.40 -0.91 -11.20
N ASP A 95 13.17 -0.46 -10.21
CA ASP A 95 14.50 0.13 -10.46
C ASP A 95 15.45 -0.91 -11.07
N GLU A 96 15.40 -2.15 -10.60
CA GLU A 96 16.22 -3.24 -11.17
C GLU A 96 15.74 -3.59 -12.58
N MET A 97 14.45 -3.40 -12.93
CA MET A 97 14.02 -3.59 -14.32
C MET A 97 14.67 -2.60 -15.29
N ALA A 98 15.07 -1.41 -14.82
CA ALA A 98 15.78 -0.46 -15.66
C ALA A 98 17.17 -0.97 -16.09
N THR A 99 17.78 -1.85 -15.29
CA THR A 99 19.09 -2.47 -15.57
C THR A 99 18.94 -3.87 -16.15
N ASN A 100 18.03 -4.68 -15.61
CA ASN A 100 17.73 -6.05 -16.01
C ASN A 100 16.25 -6.38 -15.80
N VAL A 101 15.48 -6.32 -16.89
CA VAL A 101 14.03 -6.54 -16.88
C VAL A 101 13.63 -7.92 -16.33
N GLU A 102 14.37 -8.97 -16.67
CA GLU A 102 14.03 -10.35 -16.24
C GLU A 102 14.27 -10.52 -14.73
N ARG A 103 15.40 -10.02 -14.22
CA ARG A 103 15.69 -10.06 -12.77
C ARG A 103 14.69 -9.21 -11.99
N GLY A 104 14.42 -7.99 -12.45
CA GLY A 104 13.45 -7.11 -11.82
C GLY A 104 12.04 -7.73 -11.79
N ARG A 105 11.63 -8.43 -12.84
CA ARG A 105 10.34 -9.15 -12.87
C ARG A 105 10.29 -10.31 -11.88
N GLY A 106 11.36 -11.08 -11.76
CA GLY A 106 11.48 -12.11 -10.73
C GLY A 106 11.37 -11.51 -9.32
N ASN A 107 11.99 -10.35 -9.08
CA ASN A 107 11.90 -9.63 -7.80
C ASN A 107 10.49 -9.11 -7.52
N VAL A 108 9.80 -8.55 -8.53
CA VAL A 108 8.39 -8.15 -8.40
C VAL A 108 7.52 -9.35 -8.05
N THR A 109 7.68 -10.47 -8.76
CA THR A 109 6.92 -11.71 -8.47
C THR A 109 7.15 -12.17 -7.04
N THR A 110 8.41 -12.17 -6.59
CA THR A 110 8.78 -12.53 -5.22
C THR A 110 8.13 -11.58 -4.21
N ALA A 111 8.15 -10.27 -4.44
CA ALA A 111 7.54 -9.29 -3.55
C ALA A 111 6.01 -9.48 -3.46
N LEU A 112 5.34 -9.79 -4.56
CA LEU A 112 3.90 -10.07 -4.56
C LEU A 112 3.58 -11.33 -3.73
N GLU A 113 4.41 -12.37 -3.80
CA GLU A 113 4.21 -13.62 -3.06
C GLU A 113 4.56 -13.48 -1.57
N THR A 114 5.72 -12.92 -1.24
CA THR A 114 6.23 -12.88 0.13
C THR A 114 5.66 -11.73 0.95
N CYS A 115 5.22 -10.65 0.29
CA CYS A 115 4.74 -9.44 0.95
C CYS A 115 3.25 -9.19 0.72
N LEU A 116 2.80 -9.06 -0.54
CA LEU A 116 1.40 -8.70 -0.82
C LEU A 116 0.43 -9.81 -0.43
N LYS A 117 0.66 -11.05 -0.87
CA LYS A 117 -0.15 -12.21 -0.47
C LYS A 117 -0.11 -12.38 1.06
N LYS A 118 1.08 -12.32 1.65
CA LYS A 118 1.28 -12.49 3.09
C LYS A 118 0.51 -11.47 3.93
N CYS A 119 0.57 -10.19 3.60
CA CYS A 119 -0.18 -9.17 4.35
C CYS A 119 -1.70 -9.35 4.21
N HIS A 120 -2.18 -9.79 3.05
CA HIS A 120 -3.59 -10.12 2.86
C HIS A 120 -4.02 -11.33 3.70
N GLU A 121 -3.20 -12.38 3.77
CA GLU A 121 -3.46 -13.55 4.63
C GLU A 121 -3.42 -13.19 6.12
N ASP A 122 -2.47 -12.36 6.54
CA ASP A 122 -2.30 -11.95 7.94
C ASP A 122 -3.40 -10.98 8.41
N ARG A 123 -3.96 -10.17 7.51
CA ARG A 123 -5.07 -9.26 7.80
C ARG A 123 -6.06 -9.16 6.63
N PRO A 124 -6.94 -10.17 6.44
CA PRO A 124 -7.87 -10.24 5.30
C PRO A 124 -8.90 -9.12 5.25
N LEU A 125 -9.23 -8.52 6.40
CA LEU A 125 -10.19 -7.42 6.51
C LEU A 125 -9.60 -6.06 6.13
N SER A 126 -8.28 -5.97 5.99
CA SER A 126 -7.66 -4.72 5.56
C SER A 126 -7.91 -4.48 4.08
N MET A 127 -8.18 -3.22 3.76
CA MET A 127 -8.37 -2.81 2.38
C MET A 127 -7.09 -2.40 1.67
N LEU A 128 -5.97 -2.28 2.39
CA LEU A 128 -4.71 -1.83 1.81
C LEU A 128 -4.25 -2.70 0.62
N PRO A 129 -4.29 -4.05 0.69
CA PRO A 129 -3.94 -4.88 -0.46
C PRO A 129 -4.87 -4.63 -1.66
N GLN A 130 -6.18 -4.53 -1.43
CA GLN A 130 -7.15 -4.28 -2.48
C GLN A 130 -6.91 -2.91 -3.15
N ILE A 131 -6.82 -1.84 -2.36
CA ILE A 131 -6.57 -0.48 -2.85
C ILE A 131 -5.26 -0.45 -3.65
N TRP A 132 -4.21 -1.11 -3.16
CA TRP A 132 -2.93 -1.20 -3.85
C TRP A 132 -3.05 -1.85 -5.22
N THR A 133 -3.74 -2.99 -5.30
CA THR A 133 -3.96 -3.66 -6.60
C THR A 133 -4.83 -2.83 -7.55
N ASP A 134 -5.77 -2.03 -7.06
CA ASP A 134 -6.61 -1.17 -7.90
C ASP A 134 -5.77 -0.11 -8.62
N TYR A 135 -4.92 0.63 -7.91
CA TYR A 135 -4.11 1.67 -8.55
C TYR A 135 -2.88 1.11 -9.29
N LYS A 136 -2.39 -0.09 -8.93
CA LYS A 136 -1.30 -0.78 -9.64
C LYS A 136 -1.74 -1.67 -10.80
N ARG A 137 -3.04 -1.80 -11.03
CA ARG A 137 -3.61 -2.73 -12.02
C ARG A 137 -2.93 -2.68 -13.37
N ASP A 138 -2.88 -1.50 -13.98
CA ASP A 138 -2.38 -1.35 -15.35
C ASP A 138 -0.85 -1.58 -15.41
N GLU A 139 -0.13 -1.21 -14.36
CA GLU A 139 1.31 -1.46 -14.22
C GLU A 139 1.61 -2.97 -14.11
N LEU A 140 0.90 -3.68 -13.23
CA LEU A 140 1.01 -5.12 -13.05
C LEU A 140 0.69 -5.87 -14.34
N THR A 141 -0.40 -5.52 -15.03
CA THR A 141 -0.71 -6.12 -16.33
C THR A 141 0.44 -5.91 -17.33
N ASN A 142 1.04 -4.72 -17.40
CA ASN A 142 2.09 -4.40 -18.37
C ASN A 142 3.47 -5.04 -18.04
N ILE A 143 3.71 -5.39 -16.77
CA ILE A 143 4.92 -6.13 -16.35
C ILE A 143 4.93 -7.54 -16.94
N TYR A 144 3.76 -8.21 -17.00
CA TYR A 144 3.65 -9.64 -17.34
C TYR A 144 3.01 -9.94 -18.70
N ARG A 145 2.16 -9.06 -19.24
CA ARG A 145 1.50 -9.32 -20.54
C ARG A 145 2.54 -9.54 -21.65
N GLY A 146 2.50 -10.73 -22.26
CA GLY A 146 3.46 -11.17 -23.26
C GLY A 146 4.91 -11.29 -22.78
N LYS A 147 5.17 -11.28 -21.45
CA LYS A 147 6.51 -11.25 -20.83
C LYS A 147 6.59 -12.19 -19.63
N GLY A 148 7.80 -12.52 -19.20
CA GLY A 148 8.01 -13.42 -18.07
C GLY A 148 7.67 -14.88 -18.38
N THR A 149 7.99 -15.73 -17.43
CA THR A 149 7.76 -17.17 -17.51
C THR A 149 6.29 -17.51 -17.23
N GLN A 150 5.84 -18.66 -17.74
CA GLN A 150 4.50 -19.15 -17.47
C GLN A 150 4.21 -19.27 -15.96
N LYS A 151 5.20 -19.74 -15.19
CA LYS A 151 5.09 -19.87 -13.74
C LYS A 151 4.87 -18.53 -13.03
N GLU A 152 5.59 -17.48 -13.44
CA GLU A 152 5.41 -16.14 -12.88
C GLU A 152 4.00 -15.61 -13.15
N LYS A 153 3.53 -15.74 -14.41
CA LYS A 153 2.19 -15.30 -14.82
C LYS A 153 1.08 -15.99 -14.01
N GLU A 154 1.16 -17.31 -13.86
CA GLU A 154 0.20 -18.10 -13.08
C GLU A 154 0.19 -17.67 -11.60
N THR A 155 1.39 -17.59 -11.00
CA THR A 155 1.54 -17.21 -9.58
C THR A 155 0.95 -15.83 -9.31
N VAL A 156 1.26 -14.85 -10.16
CA VAL A 156 0.78 -13.47 -9.99
C VAL A 156 -0.72 -13.37 -10.25
N TYR A 157 -1.23 -14.05 -11.27
CA TYR A 157 -2.67 -14.10 -11.52
C TYR A 157 -3.42 -14.60 -10.29
N ASP A 158 -2.99 -15.72 -9.69
CA ASP A 158 -3.68 -16.34 -8.56
C ASP A 158 -3.69 -15.41 -7.34
N ILE A 159 -2.56 -14.75 -7.05
CA ILE A 159 -2.47 -13.76 -5.97
C ILE A 159 -3.43 -12.60 -6.21
N LEU A 160 -3.37 -11.96 -7.39
CA LEU A 160 -4.17 -10.77 -7.69
C LEU A 160 -5.67 -11.08 -7.76
N PHE A 161 -6.04 -12.26 -8.27
CA PHE A 161 -7.41 -12.72 -8.28
C PHE A 161 -7.95 -12.97 -6.86
N SER A 162 -7.14 -13.57 -5.98
CA SER A 162 -7.55 -13.79 -4.57
C SER A 162 -7.78 -12.50 -3.79
N ILE A 163 -7.03 -11.45 -4.09
CA ILE A 163 -7.11 -10.16 -3.38
C ILE A 163 -8.21 -9.28 -3.99
N ASN A 164 -8.31 -9.23 -5.31
CA ASN A 164 -9.18 -8.31 -6.01
C ASN A 164 -9.76 -8.91 -7.29
N ALA A 165 -10.70 -9.86 -7.12
CA ALA A 165 -11.42 -10.50 -8.22
C ALA A 165 -12.21 -9.50 -9.10
N SER A 166 -12.52 -8.29 -8.61
CA SER A 166 -13.27 -7.28 -9.38
C SER A 166 -12.52 -6.78 -10.62
N GLN A 167 -11.19 -6.87 -10.62
CA GLN A 167 -10.33 -6.48 -11.73
C GLN A 167 -9.96 -7.66 -12.65
N ASN A 168 -10.75 -8.76 -12.64
CA ASN A 168 -10.39 -9.98 -13.39
C ASN A 168 -10.10 -9.75 -14.88
N SER A 169 -10.79 -8.82 -15.53
CA SER A 169 -10.54 -8.48 -16.94
C SER A 169 -9.13 -7.93 -17.21
N ALA A 170 -8.47 -7.36 -16.19
CA ALA A 170 -7.06 -6.96 -16.26
C ALA A 170 -6.13 -8.12 -15.88
N TRP A 171 -6.53 -8.97 -14.94
CA TRP A 171 -5.75 -10.13 -14.51
C TRP A 171 -5.67 -11.21 -15.60
N GLU A 172 -6.72 -11.46 -16.37
CA GLU A 172 -6.66 -12.41 -17.50
C GLU A 172 -5.60 -12.01 -18.54
N LYS A 173 -5.35 -10.71 -18.72
CA LYS A 173 -4.31 -10.20 -19.62
C LYS A 173 -2.89 -10.53 -19.15
N ILE A 174 -2.69 -10.91 -17.89
CA ILE A 174 -1.39 -11.38 -17.39
C ILE A 174 -1.06 -12.75 -17.97
N LYS A 175 -2.08 -13.57 -18.26
CA LYS A 175 -1.91 -14.91 -18.85
C LYS A 175 -1.65 -14.89 -20.35
N GLU A 176 -2.04 -13.81 -21.05
CA GLU A 176 -1.67 -13.53 -22.45
C GLU A 176 -0.15 -13.38 -22.61
#